data_AF-A0A1V0PIM1-F1
#
_entry.id   AF-A0A1V0PIM1-F1
#
_cell.length_a   1.000
_cell.length_b   1.000
_cell.length_c   1.000
_cell.angle_alpha   90.00
_cell.angle_beta   90.00
_cell.angle_gamma   90.00
#
_symmetry.space_group_name_H-M   'P 1'
#
loop_
_entity.id
_entity.type
_entity.pdbx_description
1 polymer ?
#
loop_
_entity_poly.entity_id
_entity_poly.type
_entity_poly.pdbx_seq_one_letter_code
_entity_poly.pdbx_strand_id
1 'polypeptide(L)'
;MKKNKNEIMVDLKGAVAKPNVYQISSDERLVDLIRQAGGFTDQADQKSINLSAKLKDEEVIYVPKLGESSSSESTDSPISSSVSNQVSTTSGPKININKADLTELQKLTGIGQKKAQDIIDFRMKNGDFKSIEDLGKVSGFGDKTLEKLKDEISID
;
A
#
# COMPACT_ATOMS: atom_id res chain seq x y z
N MET A 1 2.47 5.57 -47.76
CA MET A 1 3.43 5.79 -46.66
C MET A 1 2.83 5.17 -45.40
N LYS A 2 3.23 3.95 -45.02
CA LYS A 2 2.77 3.32 -43.77
C LYS A 2 3.67 3.89 -42.67
N LYS A 3 3.11 4.71 -41.77
CA LYS A 3 3.82 5.17 -40.57
C LYS A 3 4.24 3.93 -39.80
N ASN A 4 5.53 3.79 -39.52
CA ASN A 4 6.04 2.83 -38.55
C ASN A 4 5.48 3.26 -37.19
N LYS A 5 4.33 2.73 -36.81
CA LYS A 5 3.87 2.82 -35.42
C LYS A 5 4.78 1.86 -34.66
N ASN A 6 5.66 2.41 -33.84
CA ASN A 6 6.36 1.61 -32.84
C ASN A 6 5.28 1.16 -31.85
N GLU A 7 4.76 -0.05 -32.06
CA GLU A 7 3.79 -0.66 -31.17
C GLU A 7 4.53 -1.30 -30.00
N ILE A 8 3.97 -1.16 -28.81
CA ILE A 8 4.49 -1.69 -27.56
C ILE A 8 3.40 -2.51 -26.88
N MET A 9 3.82 -3.50 -26.11
CA MET A 9 2.96 -4.37 -25.31
C MET A 9 3.05 -3.95 -23.85
N VAL A 10 1.92 -3.59 -23.27
CA VAL A 10 1.82 -3.12 -21.87
C VAL A 10 0.82 -3.97 -21.14
N ASP A 11 1.20 -4.50 -19.97
CA ASP A 11 0.33 -5.30 -19.10
C ASP A 11 -0.40 -4.37 -18.13
N LEU A 12 -1.73 -4.27 -18.24
CA LEU A 12 -2.56 -3.42 -17.39
C LEU A 12 -3.35 -4.26 -16.38
N LYS A 13 -3.09 -4.00 -15.10
CA LYS A 13 -3.67 -4.72 -13.95
C LYS A 13 -4.39 -3.78 -12.98
N GLY A 14 -5.17 -4.37 -12.07
CA GLY A 14 -5.79 -3.66 -10.96
C GLY A 14 -7.21 -3.17 -11.25
N ALA A 15 -7.57 -2.01 -10.70
CA ALA A 15 -8.91 -1.44 -10.66
C ALA A 15 -9.37 -0.78 -11.99
N VAL A 16 -9.18 -1.46 -13.12
CA VAL A 16 -9.63 -1.03 -14.46
C VAL A 16 -10.73 -1.94 -14.98
N ALA A 17 -11.54 -1.46 -15.93
CA ALA A 17 -12.69 -2.20 -16.41
C ALA A 17 -12.32 -3.52 -17.11
N LYS A 18 -11.22 -3.55 -17.86
CA LYS A 18 -10.71 -4.74 -18.54
C LYS A 18 -9.19 -4.89 -18.34
N PRO A 19 -8.73 -5.48 -17.24
CA PRO A 19 -7.33 -5.80 -17.05
C PRO A 19 -6.87 -6.83 -18.11
N ASN A 20 -5.81 -6.51 -18.86
CA ASN A 20 -5.23 -7.39 -19.87
C ASN A 20 -3.89 -6.82 -20.39
N VAL A 21 -3.22 -7.56 -21.25
CA VAL A 21 -2.11 -7.05 -22.07
C VAL A 21 -2.67 -6.33 -23.30
N TYR A 22 -2.18 -5.12 -23.56
CA TYR A 22 -2.61 -4.27 -24.67
C TYR A 22 -1.44 -3.95 -25.59
N GLN A 23 -1.73 -4.00 -26.89
CA GLN A 23 -0.85 -3.50 -27.93
C GLN A 23 -1.24 -2.05 -28.24
N ILE A 24 -0.34 -1.12 -27.95
CA ILE A 24 -0.58 0.33 -28.09
C ILE A 24 0.57 1.02 -28.84
N SER A 25 0.38 2.27 -29.26
CA SER A 25 1.47 3.04 -29.87
C SER A 25 2.43 3.58 -28.79
N SER A 26 3.75 3.57 -29.03
CA SER A 26 4.76 4.12 -28.10
C SER A 26 4.63 5.63 -27.82
N ASP A 27 3.81 6.33 -28.61
CA ASP A 27 3.50 7.74 -28.44
C ASP A 27 2.30 7.99 -27.51
N GLU A 28 1.54 6.94 -27.20
CA GLU A 28 0.37 7.00 -26.32
C GLU A 28 0.79 7.05 -24.84
N ARG A 29 -0.10 7.63 -24.04
CA ARG A 29 0.10 7.76 -22.60
C ARG A 29 -0.78 6.78 -21.85
N LEU A 30 -0.51 6.64 -20.56
CA LEU A 30 -1.29 5.79 -19.67
C LEU A 30 -2.81 6.09 -19.71
N VAL A 31 -3.19 7.37 -19.82
CA VAL A 31 -4.61 7.76 -19.98
C VAL A 31 -5.29 7.14 -21.20
N ASP A 32 -4.55 6.96 -22.31
CA ASP A 32 -5.10 6.43 -23.55
C ASP A 32 -5.26 4.91 -23.44
N LEU A 33 -4.28 4.22 -22.84
CA LEU A 33 -4.36 2.80 -22.50
C LEU A 33 -5.55 2.50 -21.58
N ILE A 34 -5.75 3.30 -20.52
CA ILE A 34 -6.88 3.12 -19.59
C ILE A 34 -8.21 3.32 -20.32
N ARG A 35 -8.29 4.31 -21.23
CA ARG A 35 -9.50 4.53 -22.05
C ARG A 35 -9.79 3.32 -22.94
N GLN A 36 -8.75 2.73 -23.55
CA GLN A 36 -8.86 1.52 -24.36
C GLN A 36 -9.30 0.31 -23.52
N ALA A 37 -8.86 0.25 -22.26
CA ALA A 37 -9.27 -0.77 -21.30
C ALA A 37 -10.71 -0.57 -20.75
N GLY A 38 -11.44 0.44 -21.22
CA GLY A 38 -12.82 0.73 -20.80
C GLY A 38 -12.92 1.64 -19.57
N GLY A 39 -11.82 2.26 -19.16
CA GLY A 39 -11.78 3.20 -18.04
C GLY A 39 -11.45 2.55 -16.70
N PHE A 40 -11.50 3.38 -15.67
CA PHE A 40 -11.37 2.97 -14.28
C PHE A 40 -12.65 2.31 -13.76
N THR A 41 -12.49 1.43 -12.77
CA THR A 41 -13.63 1.00 -11.93
C THR A 41 -13.93 2.04 -10.86
N ASP A 42 -15.12 1.98 -10.24
CA ASP A 42 -15.54 2.91 -9.18
C ASP A 42 -14.66 2.85 -7.92
N GLN A 43 -13.88 1.77 -7.78
CA GLN A 43 -12.97 1.55 -6.66
C GLN A 43 -11.54 2.01 -6.98
N ALA A 44 -11.25 2.53 -8.17
CA ALA A 44 -9.89 2.92 -8.55
C ALA A 44 -9.44 4.20 -7.84
N ASP A 45 -8.22 4.19 -7.32
CA ASP A 45 -7.57 5.43 -6.89
C ASP A 45 -6.86 6.09 -8.07
N GLN A 46 -7.54 7.03 -8.72
CA GLN A 46 -6.99 7.74 -9.87
C GLN A 46 -5.90 8.75 -9.48
N LYS A 47 -5.85 9.17 -8.20
CA LYS A 47 -4.94 10.23 -7.74
C LYS A 47 -3.52 9.71 -7.50
N SER A 48 -3.37 8.43 -7.27
CA SER A 48 -2.07 7.78 -7.03
C SER A 48 -1.32 7.42 -8.32
N ILE A 49 -1.88 7.74 -9.50
CA ILE A 49 -1.33 7.32 -10.80
C ILE A 49 -0.98 8.53 -11.65
N ASN A 50 0.19 8.49 -12.30
CA ASN A 50 0.56 9.48 -13.30
C ASN A 50 -0.05 9.17 -14.67
N LEU A 51 -1.26 9.66 -14.92
CA LEU A 51 -1.98 9.48 -16.21
C LEU A 51 -1.24 10.04 -17.43
N SER A 52 -0.32 10.98 -17.21
CA SER A 52 0.46 11.61 -18.28
C SER A 52 1.74 10.85 -18.63
N ALA A 53 2.04 9.77 -17.91
CA ALA A 53 3.22 8.94 -18.14
C ALA A 53 3.22 8.35 -19.56
N LYS A 54 4.39 8.39 -20.20
CA LYS A 54 4.66 7.62 -21.41
C LYS A 54 4.87 6.17 -21.04
N LEU A 55 4.41 5.28 -21.91
CA LEU A 55 4.52 3.85 -21.73
C LEU A 55 5.71 3.29 -22.49
N LYS A 56 6.28 2.21 -21.97
CA LYS A 56 7.37 1.46 -22.57
C LYS A 56 6.93 0.04 -22.88
N ASP A 57 7.64 -0.59 -23.80
CA ASP A 57 7.44 -2.01 -24.08
C ASP A 57 7.76 -2.85 -22.84
N GLU A 58 6.99 -3.92 -22.66
CA GLU A 58 7.08 -4.84 -21.53
C GLU A 58 6.77 -4.21 -20.16
N GLU A 59 6.22 -2.99 -20.13
CA GLU A 59 5.86 -2.31 -18.89
C GLU A 59 4.60 -2.93 -18.27
N VAL A 60 4.62 -3.09 -16.94
CA VAL A 60 3.46 -3.54 -16.16
C VAL A 60 2.91 -2.35 -15.38
N ILE A 61 1.67 -1.98 -15.65
CA ILE A 61 0.97 -0.91 -14.96
C ILE A 61 -0.09 -1.51 -14.04
N TYR A 62 0.00 -1.17 -12.75
CA TYR A 62 -1.00 -1.52 -11.76
C TYR A 62 -1.82 -0.29 -11.36
N VAL A 63 -3.14 -0.41 -11.44
CA VAL A 63 -4.09 0.61 -10.95
C VAL A 63 -4.58 0.21 -9.56
N PRO A 64 -4.14 0.89 -8.48
CA PRO A 64 -4.57 0.57 -7.13
C PRO A 64 -6.05 0.91 -6.88
N LYS A 65 -6.63 0.24 -5.88
CA LYS A 65 -7.95 0.59 -5.34
C LYS A 65 -7.85 1.72 -4.31
N LEU A 66 -8.99 2.36 -4.02
CA LEU A 66 -9.11 3.39 -2.99
C LEU A 66 -8.76 2.79 -1.61
N GLY A 67 -7.72 3.32 -0.97
CA GLY A 67 -7.19 2.81 0.30
C GLY A 67 -6.23 1.63 0.17
N GLU A 68 -5.88 1.22 -1.06
CA GLU A 68 -4.78 0.29 -1.32
C GLU A 68 -3.48 1.10 -1.36
N SER A 69 -2.78 1.17 -0.22
CA SER A 69 -1.41 1.71 -0.18
C SER A 69 -0.55 0.88 -1.11
N SER A 70 -0.09 1.50 -2.20
CA SER A 70 0.86 0.91 -3.13
C SER A 70 2.18 0.65 -2.41
N SER A 71 2.27 -0.52 -1.77
CA SER A 71 3.53 -1.16 -1.45
C SER A 71 4.18 -1.48 -2.79
N SER A 72 5.04 -0.58 -3.25
CA SER A 72 5.86 -0.77 -4.45
C SER A 72 6.72 -2.01 -4.28
N GLU A 73 6.23 -3.17 -4.72
CA GLU A 73 7.08 -4.28 -5.13
C GLU A 73 7.50 -4.05 -6.59
N SER A 74 8.41 -3.11 -6.79
CA SER A 74 9.28 -3.07 -7.97
C SER A 74 10.57 -3.78 -7.59
N THR A 75 10.76 -5.00 -8.11
CA THR A 75 11.99 -5.78 -7.95
C THR A 75 13.13 -5.28 -8.85
N ASP A 76 14.31 -5.12 -8.22
CA ASP A 76 15.70 -5.16 -8.73
C ASP A 76 16.22 -3.91 -9.50
N SER A 77 17.30 -3.19 -9.16
CA SER A 77 18.54 -3.48 -8.40
C SER A 77 19.32 -2.14 -8.09
N PRO A 78 20.58 -2.09 -7.56
CA PRO A 78 20.97 -1.90 -6.15
C PRO A 78 21.65 -0.54 -5.78
N ILE A 79 21.75 -0.26 -4.45
CA ILE A 79 22.72 0.63 -3.73
C ILE A 79 22.57 2.15 -4.01
N SER A 80 22.56 3.13 -3.08
CA SER A 80 23.01 3.35 -1.69
C SER A 80 22.22 4.58 -1.19
N SER A 81 21.81 4.80 0.06
CA SER A 81 22.57 5.02 1.31
C SER A 81 21.51 5.35 2.38
N SER A 82 21.58 5.04 3.68
CA SER A 82 22.62 4.48 4.53
C SER A 82 22.06 4.24 5.95
N VAL A 83 22.23 3.00 6.46
CA VAL A 83 22.80 2.61 7.78
C VAL A 83 22.06 3.08 9.05
N SER A 84 21.45 2.23 9.89
CA SER A 84 22.06 1.17 10.73
C SER A 84 21.01 0.11 11.10
N ASN A 85 21.23 -1.18 10.82
CA ASN A 85 21.87 -2.15 11.72
C ASN A 85 21.02 -2.51 12.96
N GLN A 86 20.27 -3.61 12.90
CA GLN A 86 20.53 -4.74 13.80
C GLN A 86 19.85 -6.04 13.33
N VAL A 87 20.64 -7.09 13.48
CA VAL A 87 20.35 -8.49 13.28
C VAL A 87 19.33 -8.96 14.33
N SER A 88 18.41 -9.84 13.91
CA SER A 88 17.93 -11.04 14.63
C SER A 88 16.40 -11.18 14.67
N THR A 89 15.99 -12.44 14.49
CA THR A 89 14.69 -13.05 14.80
C THR A 89 13.52 -12.76 13.85
N THR A 90 13.28 -13.73 12.98
CA THR A 90 11.97 -14.34 12.72
C THR A 90 10.84 -13.87 13.63
N SER A 91 10.14 -12.83 13.21
CA SER A 91 8.76 -12.48 13.55
C SER A 91 8.31 -11.51 12.46
N GLY A 92 7.07 -11.64 11.99
CA GLY A 92 6.56 -10.90 10.84
C GLY A 92 6.69 -9.37 10.96
N PRO A 93 6.32 -8.62 9.91
CA PRO A 93 6.37 -7.16 9.94
C PRO A 93 5.53 -6.63 11.11
N LYS A 94 6.20 -6.04 12.11
CA LYS A 94 5.55 -5.42 13.26
C LYS A 94 4.75 -4.20 12.81
N ILE A 95 3.50 -4.09 13.25
CA ILE A 95 2.59 -3.00 12.90
C ILE A 95 2.88 -1.81 13.80
N ASN A 96 3.22 -0.68 13.18
CA ASN A 96 3.50 0.54 13.92
C ASN A 96 2.20 1.20 14.39
N ILE A 97 1.91 1.22 15.69
CA ILE A 97 0.61 1.72 16.20
C ILE A 97 0.40 3.23 16.01
N ASN A 98 1.48 4.01 15.88
CA ASN A 98 1.40 5.46 15.66
C ASN A 98 1.07 5.77 14.19
N LYS A 99 1.50 4.91 13.26
CA LYS A 99 1.34 5.13 11.81
C LYS A 99 0.27 4.25 11.16
N ALA A 100 -0.08 3.13 11.80
CA ALA A 100 -0.96 2.13 11.23
C ALA A 100 -2.37 2.66 10.98
N ASP A 101 -2.98 2.18 9.92
CA ASP A 101 -4.38 2.44 9.63
C ASP A 101 -5.33 1.46 10.35
N LEU A 102 -6.63 1.71 10.25
CA LEU A 102 -7.65 0.88 10.91
C LEU A 102 -7.63 -0.57 10.44
N THR A 103 -7.24 -0.82 9.18
CA THR A 103 -7.21 -2.16 8.59
C THR A 103 -5.98 -2.92 9.07
N GLU A 104 -4.84 -2.26 9.16
CA GLU A 104 -3.58 -2.78 9.68
C GLU A 104 -3.71 -3.13 11.16
N LEU A 105 -4.29 -2.24 11.97
CA LEU A 105 -4.55 -2.52 13.39
C LEU A 105 -5.46 -3.74 13.57
N GLN A 106 -6.41 -3.99 12.68
CA GLN A 106 -7.27 -5.19 12.72
C GLN A 106 -6.56 -6.50 12.35
N LYS A 107 -5.38 -6.45 11.74
CA LYS A 107 -4.57 -7.66 11.50
C LYS A 107 -3.97 -8.21 12.79
N LEU A 108 -3.94 -7.41 13.85
CA LEU A 108 -3.40 -7.78 15.13
C LEU A 108 -4.30 -8.78 15.87
N THR A 109 -3.67 -9.77 16.51
CA THR A 109 -4.39 -10.83 17.20
C THR A 109 -5.23 -10.28 18.34
N GLY A 110 -6.56 -10.40 18.22
CA GLY A 110 -7.52 -9.95 19.25
C GLY A 110 -7.90 -8.46 19.16
N ILE A 111 -7.56 -7.80 18.06
CA ILE A 111 -8.00 -6.45 17.70
C ILE A 111 -9.08 -6.53 16.62
N GLY A 112 -10.31 -6.20 17.01
CA GLY A 112 -11.41 -5.97 16.07
C GLY A 112 -11.56 -4.50 15.73
N GLN A 113 -12.44 -4.19 14.78
CA GLN A 113 -12.76 -2.83 14.32
C GLN A 113 -12.92 -1.81 15.44
N LYS A 114 -13.65 -2.17 16.52
CA LYS A 114 -13.87 -1.27 17.66
C LYS A 114 -12.56 -0.90 18.36
N LYS A 115 -11.74 -1.89 18.69
CA LYS A 115 -10.45 -1.68 19.37
C LYS A 115 -9.45 -0.93 18.48
N ALA A 116 -9.44 -1.23 17.18
CA ALA A 116 -8.62 -0.51 16.22
C ALA A 116 -9.00 0.98 16.16
N GLN A 117 -10.31 1.28 16.13
CA GLN A 117 -10.79 2.66 16.20
C GLN A 117 -10.40 3.33 17.52
N ASP A 118 -10.52 2.63 18.65
CA ASP A 118 -10.15 3.18 19.97
C ASP A 118 -8.66 3.57 20.04
N ILE A 119 -7.75 2.83 19.38
CA ILE A 119 -6.32 3.21 19.25
C ILE A 119 -6.18 4.51 18.48
N ILE A 120 -6.86 4.63 17.33
CA ILE A 120 -6.78 5.82 16.47
C ILE A 120 -7.33 7.04 17.21
N ASP A 121 -8.48 6.90 17.86
CA ASP A 121 -9.10 7.96 18.63
C ASP A 121 -8.22 8.38 19.81
N PHE A 122 -7.57 7.41 20.48
CA PHE A 122 -6.65 7.70 21.56
C PHE A 122 -5.43 8.50 21.09
N ARG A 123 -4.78 8.11 19.98
CA ARG A 123 -3.62 8.87 19.47
C ARG A 123 -4.00 10.25 18.95
N MET A 124 -5.19 10.39 18.35
CA MET A 124 -5.69 11.71 17.91
C MET A 124 -5.97 12.65 19.09
N LYS A 125 -6.36 12.10 20.25
CA LYS A 125 -6.73 12.88 21.44
C LYS A 125 -5.55 13.13 22.40
N ASN A 126 -4.69 12.14 22.59
CA ASN A 126 -3.62 12.16 23.59
C ASN A 126 -2.22 12.31 22.96
N GLY A 127 -2.12 12.25 21.63
CA GLY A 127 -0.86 12.18 20.91
C GLY A 127 -0.34 10.75 20.77
N ASP A 128 0.82 10.61 20.14
CA ASP A 128 1.43 9.33 19.82
C ASP A 128 1.74 8.49 21.08
N PHE A 129 1.64 7.17 20.94
CA PHE A 129 2.04 6.23 21.97
C PHE A 129 3.56 6.25 22.10
N LYS A 130 4.07 6.34 23.33
CA LYS A 130 5.51 6.33 23.60
C LYS A 130 6.01 4.95 23.99
N SER A 131 5.12 4.14 24.57
CA SER A 131 5.42 2.77 24.95
C SER A 131 4.22 1.87 24.77
N ILE A 132 4.45 0.56 24.74
CA ILE A 132 3.38 -0.43 24.54
C ILE A 132 2.41 -0.38 25.73
N GLU A 133 2.90 -0.03 26.92
CA GLU A 133 2.10 0.13 28.12
C GLU A 133 1.07 1.27 28.00
N ASP A 134 1.33 2.28 27.14
CA ASP A 134 0.37 3.35 26.87
C ASP A 134 -0.90 2.83 26.18
N LEU A 135 -0.84 1.72 25.44
CA LEU A 135 -2.03 1.07 24.90
C LEU A 135 -2.96 0.59 26.02
N GLY A 136 -2.44 0.28 27.21
CA GLY A 136 -3.24 -0.08 28.38
C GLY A 136 -4.18 1.02 28.86
N LYS A 137 -3.95 2.27 28.45
CA LYS A 137 -4.84 3.41 28.71
C LYS A 137 -6.05 3.44 27.75
N VAL A 138 -6.01 2.65 26.68
CA VAL A 138 -7.10 2.50 25.71
C VAL A 138 -8.09 1.46 26.22
N SER A 139 -9.38 1.77 26.14
CA SER A 139 -10.43 0.86 26.60
C SER A 139 -10.37 -0.48 25.84
N GLY A 140 -10.30 -1.59 26.57
CA GLY A 140 -10.28 -2.94 25.97
C GLY A 140 -8.88 -3.52 25.69
N PHE A 141 -7.82 -2.82 26.09
CA PHE A 141 -6.42 -3.25 26.03
C PHE A 141 -5.90 -3.61 27.42
N GLY A 142 -6.40 -4.69 28.00
CA GLY A 142 -5.85 -5.22 29.26
C GLY A 142 -4.52 -5.95 29.05
N ASP A 143 -3.86 -6.30 30.15
CA ASP A 143 -2.55 -6.99 30.18
C ASP A 143 -2.48 -8.19 29.21
N LYS A 144 -3.54 -9.02 29.20
CA LYS A 144 -3.64 -10.20 28.31
C LYS A 144 -3.63 -9.87 26.82
N THR A 145 -4.13 -8.69 26.44
CA THR A 145 -4.13 -8.23 25.05
C THR A 145 -2.75 -7.64 24.74
N LEU A 146 -2.19 -6.83 25.63
CA LEU A 146 -0.85 -6.24 25.46
C LEU A 146 0.23 -7.30 25.29
N GLU A 147 0.21 -8.38 26.09
CA GLU A 147 1.16 -9.49 25.99
C GLU A 147 1.16 -10.13 24.60
N LYS A 148 -0.02 -10.32 24.00
CA LYS A 148 -0.15 -10.90 22.65
C LYS A 148 0.30 -9.95 21.56
N LEU A 149 0.10 -8.65 21.79
CA LEU A 149 0.41 -7.62 20.81
C LEU A 149 1.88 -7.22 20.83
N LYS A 150 2.58 -7.37 21.95
CA LYS A 150 3.97 -6.92 22.14
C LYS A 150 4.94 -7.42 21.06
N ASP A 151 4.68 -8.63 20.54
CA ASP A 151 5.48 -9.23 19.48
C ASP A 151 5.04 -8.85 18.06
N GLU A 152 3.81 -8.34 17.90
CA GLU A 152 3.20 -7.94 16.63
C GLU A 152 3.23 -6.42 16.40
N ILE A 153 3.47 -5.60 17.42
CA ILE A 153 3.44 -4.13 17.32
C ILE A 153 4.81 -3.48 17.46
N SER A 154 4.95 -2.29 16.88
CA SER A 154 6.09 -1.40 17.04
C SER A 154 5.64 0.03 17.35
N ILE A 155 6.56 0.80 17.93
CA ILE A 155 6.40 2.21 18.25
C ILE A 155 7.64 2.91 17.66
N ASP A 156 7.42 3.82 16.71
CA ASP A 156 8.42 4.81 16.28
C ASP A 156 8.05 6.18 16.85
#